data_AF-A0A6L9MXP5-F1
#
_entry.id   AF-A0A6L9MXP5-F1
#
_cell.length_a   1.000
_cell.length_b   1.000
_cell.length_c   1.000
_cell.angle_alpha   90.00
_cell.angle_beta   90.00
_cell.angle_gamma   90.00
#
_symmetry.space_group_name_H-M   'P 1'
#
loop_
_entity.id
_entity.type
_entity.pdbx_description
1 polymer ?
#
loop_
_entity_poly.entity_id
_entity_poly.type
_entity_poly.pdbx_seq_one_letter_code
_entity_poly.pdbx_strand_id
1 'polypeptide(L)'
;MKKVLLTTLILFSISTTSAFAEEAFSVSSRDRGITAFDYVVTEVEQREGISVLDIPKFQERSAQASRWMMCVYTELAMSKNAKYWSSIYTDNSGDKVTIVFPQSDSLQDKAFTGVDFLGTQPTIAPVARFKGFCGLK
;
A
#
# COMPACT_ATOMS: atom_id res chain seq x y z
N MET A 1 54.81 -6.11 49.73
CA MET A 1 53.84 -5.05 49.36
C MET A 1 53.10 -5.51 48.10
N LYS A 2 51.87 -6.03 48.21
CA LYS A 2 51.07 -6.48 47.06
C LYS A 2 50.15 -5.35 46.62
N LYS A 3 50.38 -4.80 45.42
CA LYS A 3 49.51 -3.78 44.80
C LYS A 3 48.30 -4.48 44.20
N VAL A 4 47.12 -4.22 44.76
CA VAL A 4 45.83 -4.68 44.20
C VAL A 4 45.39 -3.62 43.21
N LEU A 5 45.47 -3.93 41.92
CA LEU A 5 45.03 -3.06 40.83
C LEU A 5 43.53 -3.31 40.60
N LEU A 6 42.67 -2.47 41.18
CA LEU A 6 41.23 -2.55 41.02
C LEU A 6 40.84 -1.92 39.67
N THR A 7 40.52 -2.75 38.67
CA THR A 7 40.14 -2.29 37.32
C THR A 7 38.61 -2.20 37.25
N THR A 8 38.07 -1.00 37.26
CA THR A 8 36.63 -0.73 37.16
C THR A 8 36.22 -0.78 35.67
N LEU A 9 35.52 -1.85 35.27
CA LEU A 9 34.97 -2.01 33.93
C LEU A 9 33.61 -1.31 33.85
N ILE A 10 33.55 -0.15 33.18
CA ILE A 10 32.30 0.56 32.89
C ILE A 10 31.67 -0.08 31.65
N LEU A 11 30.64 -0.92 31.84
CA LEU A 11 29.79 -1.38 30.74
C LEU A 11 28.90 -0.23 30.26
N PHE A 12 29.22 0.31 29.10
CA PHE A 12 28.35 1.24 28.37
C PHE A 12 27.38 0.41 27.51
N SER A 13 26.17 0.17 28.00
CA SER A 13 25.10 -0.48 27.24
C SER A 13 24.58 0.48 26.17
N ILE A 14 25.07 0.35 24.94
CA ILE A 14 24.51 1.07 23.79
C ILE A 14 23.21 0.36 23.41
N SER A 15 22.08 0.85 23.90
CA SER A 15 20.76 0.44 23.43
C SER A 15 20.52 1.09 22.07
N THR A 16 20.85 0.39 20.98
CA THR A 16 20.44 0.81 19.63
C THR A 16 18.95 0.51 19.45
N THR A 17 18.08 1.50 19.70
CA THR A 17 16.70 1.44 19.23
C THR A 17 16.71 1.67 17.72
N SER A 18 16.76 0.59 16.93
CA SER A 18 16.48 0.65 15.51
C SER A 18 15.00 1.01 15.34
N ALA A 19 14.72 2.29 15.10
CA ALA A 19 13.44 2.72 14.57
C ALA A 19 13.36 2.16 13.14
N PHE A 20 12.76 0.97 13.00
CA PHE A 20 12.35 0.46 11.70
C PHE A 20 11.24 1.38 11.22
N ALA A 21 11.59 2.40 10.42
CA ALA A 21 10.61 3.10 9.61
C ALA A 21 10.04 2.06 8.65
N GLU A 22 8.76 1.73 8.80
CA GLU A 22 8.05 0.86 7.87
C GLU A 22 8.13 1.51 6.49
N GLU A 23 8.75 0.82 5.53
CA GLU A 23 8.94 1.34 4.18
C GLU A 23 7.57 1.54 3.54
N ALA A 24 7.30 2.76 3.06
CA ALA A 24 6.05 3.07 2.38
C ALA A 24 5.92 2.18 1.14
N PHE A 25 4.74 1.58 0.94
CA PHE A 25 4.49 0.72 -0.20
C PHE A 25 4.72 1.49 -1.51
N SER A 26 5.67 1.04 -2.33
CA SER A 26 5.95 1.65 -3.63
C SER A 26 6.26 0.58 -4.67
N VAL A 27 5.67 0.73 -5.85
CA VAL A 27 5.78 -0.23 -6.94
C VAL A 27 5.95 0.49 -8.27
N SER A 28 7.03 0.17 -8.97
CA SER A 28 7.33 0.65 -10.33
C SER A 28 7.06 -0.43 -11.37
N SER A 29 6.41 -0.07 -12.48
CA SER A 29 6.23 -0.99 -13.62
C SER A 29 7.57 -1.39 -14.23
N ARG A 30 8.51 -0.45 -14.31
CA ARG A 30 9.85 -0.66 -14.86
C ARG A 30 10.68 -1.62 -14.02
N ASP A 31 10.57 -1.54 -12.70
CA ASP A 31 11.31 -2.44 -11.79
C ASP A 31 10.81 -3.89 -11.89
N ARG A 32 9.63 -4.09 -12.48
CA ARG A 32 9.05 -5.40 -12.83
C ARG A 32 9.32 -5.82 -14.27
N GLY A 33 10.17 -5.10 -14.99
CA GLY A 33 10.52 -5.39 -16.39
C GLY A 33 9.41 -5.07 -17.39
N ILE A 34 8.37 -4.32 -16.99
CA ILE A 34 7.30 -3.93 -17.91
C ILE A 34 7.74 -2.64 -18.62
N THR A 35 7.82 -2.70 -19.95
CA THR A 35 8.25 -1.58 -20.80
C THR A 35 7.11 -0.97 -21.61
N ALA A 36 5.91 -1.57 -21.62
CA ALA A 36 4.75 -1.08 -22.35
C ALA A 36 4.15 0.20 -21.77
N PHE A 37 4.49 0.55 -20.52
CA PHE A 37 4.08 1.75 -19.82
C PHE A 37 5.02 2.03 -18.64
N ASP A 38 5.09 3.29 -18.21
CA ASP A 38 5.97 3.76 -17.14
C ASP A 38 5.12 4.41 -16.02
N TYR A 39 4.87 3.65 -14.97
CA TYR A 39 4.09 4.08 -13.80
C TYR A 39 4.79 3.70 -12.51
N VAL A 40 4.68 4.57 -11.53
CA VAL A 40 5.04 4.31 -10.14
C VAL A 40 3.81 4.54 -9.28
N VAL A 41 3.47 3.56 -8.46
CA VAL A 41 2.37 3.61 -7.49
C VAL A 41 2.99 3.73 -6.12
N THR A 42 2.72 4.83 -5.41
CA THR A 42 3.28 5.07 -4.07
C THR A 42 2.17 5.31 -3.07
N GLU A 43 2.18 4.60 -1.95
CA GLU A 43 1.30 4.85 -0.82
C GLU A 43 1.76 6.09 -0.07
N VAL A 44 0.96 7.17 -0.12
CA VAL A 44 1.30 8.48 0.44
C VAL A 44 0.54 8.81 1.72
N GLU A 45 -0.61 8.17 1.96
CA GLU A 45 -1.33 8.26 3.22
C GLU A 45 -1.91 6.90 3.63
N GLN A 46 -1.90 6.64 4.94
CA GLN A 46 -2.47 5.44 5.53
C GLN A 46 -3.37 5.82 6.71
N ARG A 47 -4.58 5.27 6.73
CA ARG A 47 -5.55 5.38 7.84
C ARG A 47 -6.22 4.02 8.04
N GLU A 48 -6.95 3.83 9.14
CA GLU A 48 -7.62 2.55 9.41
C GLU A 48 -8.55 2.16 8.24
N GLY A 49 -8.21 1.07 7.55
CA GLY A 49 -9.00 0.56 6.42
C GLY A 49 -8.89 1.35 5.12
N ILE A 50 -7.98 2.34 5.01
CA ILE A 50 -7.83 3.19 3.82
C ILE A 50 -6.36 3.47 3.53
N SER A 51 -5.98 3.39 2.26
CA SER A 51 -4.71 3.88 1.74
C SER A 51 -4.96 4.89 0.62
N VAL A 52 -4.17 5.95 0.54
CA VAL A 52 -4.16 6.86 -0.61
C VAL A 52 -2.89 6.63 -1.40
N LEU A 53 -3.06 6.36 -2.69
CA LEU A 53 -1.99 6.13 -3.64
C LEU A 53 -1.79 7.37 -4.50
N ASP A 54 -0.52 7.73 -4.70
CA ASP A 54 -0.09 8.70 -5.70
C ASP A 54 0.45 7.93 -6.91
N ILE A 55 -0.15 8.19 -8.06
CA ILE A 55 0.15 7.52 -9.33
C ILE A 55 0.30 8.61 -10.40
N PRO A 56 1.50 9.13 -10.65
CA PRO A 56 1.71 10.19 -11.63
C PRO A 56 1.15 9.81 -13.00
N LYS A 57 0.44 10.74 -13.65
CA LYS A 57 -0.22 10.55 -14.95
C LYS A 57 -1.30 9.46 -14.94
N PHE A 58 -1.95 9.23 -13.80
CA PHE A 58 -3.00 8.23 -13.66
C PHE A 58 -4.15 8.45 -14.67
N GLN A 59 -4.43 9.71 -14.98
CA GLN A 59 -5.49 10.08 -15.92
C GLN A 59 -5.16 9.77 -17.39
N GLU A 60 -3.89 9.49 -17.70
CA GLU A 60 -3.43 9.10 -19.03
C GLU A 60 -3.36 7.57 -19.21
N ARG A 61 -3.77 6.80 -18.20
CA ARG A 61 -3.59 5.35 -18.16
C ARG A 61 -4.30 4.65 -19.33
N SER A 62 -3.60 3.71 -19.93
CA SER A 62 -4.21 2.77 -20.86
C SER A 62 -5.01 1.68 -20.13
N ALA A 63 -5.81 0.92 -20.87
CA ALA A 63 -6.48 -0.27 -20.32
C ALA A 63 -5.48 -1.31 -19.78
N GLN A 64 -4.29 -1.43 -20.40
CA GLN A 64 -3.26 -2.35 -19.94
C GLN A 64 -2.64 -1.86 -18.62
N ALA A 65 -2.31 -0.57 -18.53
CA ALA A 65 -1.81 0.04 -17.29
C ALA A 65 -2.84 -0.07 -16.16
N SER A 66 -4.13 0.15 -16.45
CA SER A 66 -5.20 -0.01 -15.46
C SER A 66 -5.30 -1.43 -14.89
N ARG A 67 -5.16 -2.46 -15.74
CA ARG A 67 -5.14 -3.86 -15.29
C ARG A 67 -3.94 -4.16 -14.42
N TRP A 68 -2.78 -3.60 -14.76
CA TRP A 68 -1.58 -3.73 -13.93
C TRP A 68 -1.75 -3.04 -12.57
N MET A 69 -2.28 -1.81 -12.54
CA MET A 69 -2.54 -1.09 -11.29
C MET A 69 -3.53 -1.85 -10.39
N MET A 70 -4.56 -2.46 -10.97
CA MET A 70 -5.47 -3.34 -10.22
C MET A 70 -4.72 -4.49 -9.51
N CYS A 71 -3.71 -5.08 -10.16
CA CYS A 71 -2.86 -6.07 -9.51
C CYS A 71 -2.02 -5.47 -8.38
N VAL A 72 -1.48 -4.26 -8.57
CA VAL A 72 -0.79 -3.51 -7.50
C VAL A 72 -1.72 -3.22 -6.31
N TYR A 73 -2.99 -2.86 -6.55
CA TYR A 73 -3.98 -2.65 -5.47
C TYR A 73 -4.26 -3.96 -4.72
N THR A 74 -4.28 -5.09 -5.42
CA THR A 74 -4.45 -6.41 -4.82
C THR A 74 -3.24 -6.79 -3.96
N GLU A 75 -2.03 -6.48 -4.39
CA GLU A 75 -0.81 -6.69 -3.59
C GLU A 75 -0.79 -5.82 -2.34
N LEU A 76 -1.20 -4.55 -2.46
CA LEU A 76 -1.36 -3.67 -1.31
C LEU A 76 -2.40 -4.25 -0.34
N ALA A 77 -3.55 -4.70 -0.83
CA ALA A 77 -4.56 -5.33 0.01
C ALA A 77 -4.01 -6.59 0.72
N MET A 78 -3.20 -7.39 0.04
CA MET A 78 -2.51 -8.55 0.63
C MET A 78 -1.51 -8.14 1.71
N SER A 79 -0.72 -7.08 1.51
CA SER A 79 0.24 -6.60 2.51
C SER A 79 -0.45 -6.09 3.78
N LYS A 80 -1.67 -5.57 3.66
CA LYS A 80 -2.53 -5.18 4.80
C LYS A 80 -3.38 -6.33 5.36
N ASN A 81 -3.19 -7.57 4.92
CA ASN A 81 -3.99 -8.75 5.29
C ASN A 81 -5.52 -8.57 5.05
N ALA A 82 -5.90 -7.78 4.06
CA ALA A 82 -7.29 -7.53 3.73
C ALA A 82 -7.91 -8.68 2.93
N LYS A 83 -9.22 -8.89 3.08
CA LYS A 83 -10.00 -9.86 2.29
C LYS A 83 -10.60 -9.24 1.03
N TYR A 84 -10.91 -7.95 1.10
CA TYR A 84 -11.53 -7.17 0.05
C TYR A 84 -10.79 -5.86 -0.13
N TRP A 85 -10.87 -5.29 -1.32
CA TRP A 85 -10.44 -3.92 -1.58
C TRP A 85 -11.40 -3.23 -2.55
N SER A 86 -11.42 -1.91 -2.55
CA SER A 86 -12.15 -1.10 -3.54
C SER A 86 -11.30 0.11 -3.90
N SER A 87 -11.19 0.44 -5.18
CA SER A 87 -10.53 1.67 -5.64
C SER A 87 -11.55 2.77 -5.89
N ILE A 88 -11.25 3.97 -5.41
CA ILE A 88 -12.07 5.17 -5.58
C ILE A 88 -11.24 6.18 -6.35
N TYR A 89 -11.69 6.46 -7.58
CA TYR A 89 -11.14 7.48 -8.45
C TYR A 89 -12.19 7.82 -9.52
N THR A 90 -11.99 8.94 -10.22
CA THR A 90 -12.72 9.27 -11.45
C THR A 90 -11.72 9.67 -12.52
N ASP A 91 -12.19 9.87 -13.75
CA ASP A 91 -11.34 10.39 -14.81
C ASP A 91 -10.93 11.87 -14.61
N ASN A 92 -11.36 12.49 -13.51
CA ASN A 92 -11.04 13.87 -13.13
C ASN A 92 -10.48 14.01 -11.70
N SER A 93 -10.22 12.91 -10.99
CA SER A 93 -9.74 12.94 -9.59
C SER A 93 -8.24 13.25 -9.47
N GLY A 94 -7.56 13.53 -10.58
CA GLY A 94 -6.12 13.72 -10.66
C GLY A 94 -5.35 12.42 -10.46
N ASP A 95 -4.13 12.52 -9.95
CA ASP A 95 -3.19 11.40 -9.84
C ASP A 95 -3.32 10.61 -8.52
N LYS A 96 -4.32 10.93 -7.71
CA LYS A 96 -4.58 10.25 -6.44
C LYS A 96 -5.71 9.25 -6.54
N VAL A 97 -5.48 8.06 -5.99
CA VAL A 97 -6.44 6.97 -5.93
C VAL A 97 -6.58 6.51 -4.48
N THR A 98 -7.81 6.48 -3.98
CA THR A 98 -8.09 5.96 -2.64
C THR A 98 -8.41 4.48 -2.73
N ILE A 99 -7.72 3.64 -1.96
CA ILE A 99 -8.00 2.22 -1.81
C ILE A 99 -8.63 2.00 -0.43
N VAL A 100 -9.81 1.39 -0.42
CA VAL A 100 -10.54 1.05 0.81
C VAL A 100 -10.47 -0.46 1.03
N PHE A 101 -10.27 -0.90 2.27
CA PHE A 101 -10.16 -2.32 2.67
C PHE A 101 -11.33 -2.74 3.57
N PRO A 102 -12.53 -2.98 3.01
CA PRO A 102 -13.68 -3.40 3.81
C PRO A 102 -13.51 -4.84 4.32
N GLN A 103 -14.23 -5.16 5.41
CA GLN A 103 -14.28 -6.51 5.98
C GLN A 103 -15.37 -7.38 5.35
N SER A 104 -16.30 -6.76 4.62
CA SER A 104 -17.41 -7.39 3.90
C SER A 104 -17.50 -6.90 2.45
N ASP A 105 -18.34 -7.56 1.64
CA ASP A 105 -18.67 -7.18 0.26
C ASP A 105 -19.81 -6.14 0.19
N SER A 106 -19.98 -5.35 1.25
CA SER A 106 -21.04 -4.35 1.38
C SER A 106 -20.48 -2.92 1.42
N LEU A 107 -21.13 -1.99 0.70
CA LEU A 107 -20.84 -0.55 0.81
C LEU A 107 -21.27 0.04 2.17
N GLN A 108 -21.98 -0.72 3.00
CA GLN A 108 -22.32 -0.35 4.38
C GLN A 108 -21.21 -0.71 5.38
N ASP A 109 -20.10 -1.29 4.92
CA ASP A 109 -18.94 -1.58 5.76
C ASP A 109 -18.36 -0.28 6.35
N LYS A 110 -17.93 -0.34 7.61
CA LYS A 110 -17.38 0.83 8.32
C LYS A 110 -16.19 1.47 7.60
N ALA A 111 -15.43 0.70 6.80
CA ALA A 111 -14.28 1.20 6.05
C ALA A 111 -14.66 2.28 5.01
N PHE A 112 -15.93 2.34 4.58
CA PHE A 112 -16.43 3.38 3.70
C PHE A 112 -16.90 4.65 4.42
N THR A 113 -16.88 4.68 5.76
CA THR A 113 -17.32 5.84 6.53
C THR A 113 -16.41 7.04 6.26
N GLY A 114 -17.00 8.14 5.77
CA GLY A 114 -16.25 9.36 5.46
C GLY A 114 -15.43 9.30 4.16
N VAL A 115 -15.59 8.25 3.36
CA VAL A 115 -15.00 8.16 2.02
C VAL A 115 -15.91 8.89 1.03
N ASP A 116 -15.36 9.86 0.30
CA ASP A 116 -16.04 10.48 -0.84
C ASP A 116 -15.92 9.56 -2.06
N PHE A 117 -17.05 9.07 -2.57
CA PHE A 117 -17.08 8.20 -3.75
C PHE A 117 -16.98 8.97 -5.09
N LEU A 118 -16.85 10.30 -5.04
CA LEU A 118 -16.67 11.15 -6.21
C LEU A 118 -17.78 10.98 -7.25
N GLY A 119 -19.00 10.69 -6.79
CA GLY A 119 -20.17 10.45 -7.64
C GLY A 119 -20.17 9.10 -8.39
N THR A 120 -19.27 8.17 -8.04
CA THR A 120 -19.22 6.82 -8.62
C THR A 120 -19.69 5.77 -7.62
N GLN A 121 -20.21 4.64 -8.11
CA GLN A 121 -20.51 3.50 -7.22
C GLN A 121 -19.26 2.60 -7.14
N PRO A 122 -18.65 2.45 -5.95
CA PRO A 122 -17.44 1.65 -5.82
C PRO A 122 -17.73 0.16 -6.07
N THR A 123 -16.76 -0.54 -6.64
CA THR A 123 -16.81 -1.99 -6.79
C THR A 123 -15.89 -2.64 -5.76
N ILE A 124 -16.46 -3.52 -4.93
CA ILE A 124 -15.70 -4.27 -3.94
C ILE A 124 -15.12 -5.53 -4.60
N ALA A 125 -13.80 -5.63 -4.61
CA ALA A 125 -13.01 -6.67 -5.23
C ALA A 125 -12.49 -7.67 -4.17
N PRO A 126 -12.83 -8.98 -4.27
CA PRO A 126 -12.27 -9.99 -3.39
C PRO A 126 -10.80 -10.24 -3.71
N VAL A 127 -9.92 -10.14 -2.69
CA VAL A 127 -8.47 -10.36 -2.85
C VAL A 127 -8.19 -11.74 -3.42
N ALA A 128 -8.86 -12.78 -2.94
CA ALA A 128 -8.65 -14.16 -3.39
C ALA A 128 -8.87 -14.33 -4.91
N ARG A 129 -9.87 -13.64 -5.48
CA ARG A 129 -10.17 -13.70 -6.92
C ARG A 129 -9.06 -13.03 -7.73
N PHE A 130 -8.68 -11.82 -7.34
CA PHE A 130 -7.69 -11.04 -8.08
C PHE A 130 -6.27 -11.51 -7.87
N LYS A 131 -5.96 -12.10 -6.70
CA LYS A 131 -4.71 -12.81 -6.45
C LYS A 131 -4.44 -13.87 -7.52
N GLY A 132 -5.44 -14.70 -7.81
CA GLY A 132 -5.37 -15.72 -8.86
C GLY A 132 -5.23 -15.11 -10.26
N PHE A 133 -6.04 -14.09 -10.57
CA PHE A 133 -5.98 -13.39 -11.87
C PHE A 133 -4.61 -12.73 -12.14
N CYS A 134 -4.00 -12.15 -11.11
CA CYS A 134 -2.73 -11.45 -11.19
C CYS A 134 -1.50 -12.37 -11.02
N GLY A 135 -1.69 -13.66 -10.76
CA GLY A 135 -0.59 -14.61 -10.53
C GLY A 135 0.21 -14.36 -9.25
N LEU A 136 -0.42 -13.75 -8.24
CA LEU A 136 0.22 -13.37 -6.97
C LEU A 136 0.24 -14.58 -6.01
N LYS A 137 1.34 -14.72 -5.25
CA LYS A 137 1.58 -15.87 -4.35
C LYS A 137 1.00 -15.71 -2.96
#